data_AF-A0AAJ7XE38-F1
#
_entry.id   AF-A0AAJ7XE38-F1
#
_cell.length_a   1.000
_cell.length_b   1.000
_cell.length_c   1.000
_cell.angle_alpha   90.00
_cell.angle_beta   90.00
_cell.angle_gamma   90.00
#
_symmetry.space_group_name_H-M   'P 1'
#
loop_
_entity.id
_entity.type
_entity.pdbx_description
1 polymer ?
#
loop_
_entity_poly.entity_id
_entity_poly.type
_entity_poly.pdbx_seq_one_letter_code
_entity_poly.pdbx_strand_id
1 'polypeptide(L)'
;MHLLARIALLLSLMSTLTSVVANVGKTNSSVAQPKRTLRPERPPDDIMKAKCGFTLNEIHECKIMGCNAATAECSKPNVTFSDCLFDKCHDARIECEKPLNNHLSPEEICEGDGFTKVDNECLKTKSSSKDLLEACKAENYVKVRRECFAPVWKKRIHDVGMNNFNVLYMTNEFIDCAYMKCFENTEECIKKHHEEMAKNPRIYTEFSLEHCAYVSNVYPRDCETPNCTTTMEECYGLYPTPKSMIPIFAVAGVAGLLVIGLTIFTILKLRRRKDEGFVPVAKC
;
A
#
# COMPACT_ATOMS: atom_id res chain seq x y z
N MET A 1 40.54 5.26 -24.64
CA MET A 1 41.12 5.07 -23.29
C MET A 1 40.43 5.86 -22.16
N HIS A 2 39.46 6.75 -22.43
CA HIS A 2 38.78 7.55 -21.39
C HIS A 2 37.50 6.94 -20.79
N LEU A 3 37.01 5.80 -21.29
CA LEU A 3 35.77 5.17 -20.82
C LEU A 3 35.99 4.25 -19.61
N LEU A 4 37.11 3.52 -19.58
CA LEU A 4 37.47 2.61 -18.47
C LEU A 4 37.87 3.39 -17.20
N ALA A 5 38.41 4.60 -17.34
CA ALA A 5 38.71 5.48 -16.20
C ALA A 5 37.46 6.04 -15.50
N ARG A 6 36.31 6.09 -16.19
CA ARG A 6 35.04 6.57 -15.61
C ARG A 6 34.25 5.47 -14.90
N ILE A 7 34.41 4.22 -15.34
CA ILE A 7 33.80 3.05 -14.67
C ILE A 7 34.54 2.73 -13.36
N ALA A 8 35.86 2.91 -13.32
CA ALA A 8 36.62 2.81 -12.06
C ALA A 8 36.24 3.89 -11.03
N LEU A 9 35.79 5.08 -11.47
CA LEU A 9 35.35 6.16 -10.60
C LEU A 9 33.95 5.91 -9.98
N LEU A 10 33.09 5.16 -10.69
CA LEU A 10 31.78 4.76 -10.17
C LEU A 10 31.87 3.56 -9.21
N LEU A 11 32.88 2.71 -9.38
CA LEU A 11 33.17 1.60 -8.45
C LEU A 11 33.95 2.04 -7.20
N SER A 12 34.69 3.16 -7.22
CA SER A 12 35.38 3.69 -6.04
C SER A 12 34.47 4.50 -5.09
N LEU A 13 33.29 4.93 -5.55
CA LEU A 13 32.29 5.61 -4.73
C LEU A 13 31.50 4.65 -3.80
N MET A 14 31.71 3.34 -3.93
CA MET A 14 31.05 2.32 -3.11
C MET A 14 31.97 1.64 -2.07
N SER A 15 33.22 2.10 -1.90
CA SER A 15 34.19 1.41 -1.03
C SER A 15 34.97 2.28 -0.02
N THR A 16 34.56 3.51 0.29
CA THR A 16 35.24 4.32 1.34
C THR A 16 34.28 5.01 2.29
N LEU A 17 33.87 4.30 3.34
CA LEU A 17 33.40 4.91 4.59
C LEU A 17 33.97 4.15 5.78
N THR A 18 35.30 4.21 5.91
CA THR A 18 35.99 4.01 7.19
C THR A 18 37.01 5.12 7.42
N SER A 19 36.66 5.97 8.37
CA SER A 19 37.54 6.64 9.35
C SER A 19 38.31 7.92 8.98
N VAL A 20 38.29 8.83 9.97
CA VAL A 20 39.27 9.89 10.35
C VAL A 20 38.92 11.34 9.94
N VAL A 21 38.96 12.41 10.76
CA VAL A 21 39.12 12.73 12.21
C VAL A 21 38.87 14.27 12.38
N ALA A 22 38.52 14.70 13.61
CA ALA A 22 38.77 16.02 14.26
C ALA A 22 38.07 17.34 13.85
N ASN A 23 37.20 17.78 14.77
CA ASN A 23 37.42 18.93 15.67
C ASN A 23 37.49 20.36 15.06
N VAL A 24 36.35 21.06 15.04
CA VAL A 24 36.29 22.53 15.26
C VAL A 24 34.99 22.89 15.99
N GLY A 25 35.12 23.53 17.16
CA GLY A 25 34.32 24.71 17.53
C GLY A 25 32.96 24.52 18.23
N LYS A 26 33.00 24.63 19.57
CA LYS A 26 31.89 24.93 20.49
C LYS A 26 30.92 26.02 20.00
N THR A 27 29.62 25.77 20.12
CA THR A 27 28.65 26.68 20.77
C THR A 27 27.47 25.87 21.33
N ASN A 28 27.18 26.09 22.62
CA ASN A 28 26.13 25.41 23.37
C ASN A 28 24.73 25.86 22.90
N SER A 29 23.88 24.90 22.56
CA SER A 29 22.44 25.01 22.79
C SER A 29 21.89 23.60 22.99
N SER A 30 21.55 23.30 24.23
CA SER A 30 20.95 22.04 24.63
C SER A 30 19.51 21.96 24.11
N VAL A 31 19.35 21.41 22.91
CA VAL A 31 18.11 20.75 22.51
C VAL A 31 18.42 19.26 22.53
N ALA A 32 17.75 18.53 23.42
CA ALA A 32 17.96 17.10 23.61
C ALA A 32 17.87 16.37 22.25
N GLN A 33 18.99 15.83 21.77
CA GLN A 33 18.97 14.90 20.65
C GLN A 33 18.27 13.62 21.09
N PRO A 34 17.39 13.04 20.25
CA PRO A 34 16.87 11.72 20.52
C PRO A 34 18.04 10.74 20.61
N LYS A 35 18.06 10.00 21.71
CA LYS A 35 19.02 8.95 22.05
C LYS A 35 19.25 8.08 20.81
N ARG A 36 20.48 8.06 20.27
CA ARG A 36 20.91 7.08 19.25
C ARG A 36 20.60 5.69 19.82
N THR A 37 19.50 5.09 19.41
CA THR A 37 19.17 3.71 19.72
C THR A 37 20.29 2.86 19.13
N LEU A 38 20.94 2.08 20.00
CA LEU A 38 21.88 1.02 19.60
C LEU A 38 21.21 0.23 18.48
N ARG A 39 21.84 0.20 17.30
CA ARG A 39 21.39 -0.61 16.17
C ARG A 39 21.23 -2.04 16.70
N PRO A 40 20.03 -2.64 16.64
CA PRO A 40 19.89 -4.04 17.02
C PRO A 40 20.88 -4.84 16.18
N GLU A 41 21.66 -5.69 16.84
CA GLU A 41 22.60 -6.57 16.17
C GLU A 41 21.81 -7.43 15.17
N ARG A 42 22.25 -7.46 13.91
CA ARG A 42 21.61 -8.27 12.87
C ARG A 42 21.46 -9.69 13.41
N PRO A 43 20.26 -10.30 13.37
CA PRO A 43 20.10 -11.67 13.84
C PRO A 43 21.09 -12.60 13.11
N PRO A 44 21.68 -13.59 13.79
CA PRO A 44 22.50 -14.62 13.14
C PRO A 44 21.76 -15.32 12.00
N ASP A 45 22.49 -15.65 10.93
CA ASP A 45 21.93 -16.23 9.71
C ASP A 45 21.26 -17.60 9.94
N ASP A 46 21.80 -18.41 10.86
CA ASP A 46 21.22 -19.68 11.29
C ASP A 46 19.85 -19.50 11.95
N ILE A 47 19.71 -18.49 12.80
CA ILE A 47 18.43 -18.16 13.46
C ILE A 47 17.42 -17.63 12.42
N MET A 48 17.84 -16.77 11.49
CA MET A 48 16.98 -16.29 10.41
C MET A 48 16.53 -17.43 9.50
N LYS A 49 17.45 -18.31 9.09
CA LYS A 49 17.13 -19.46 8.25
C LYS A 49 16.13 -20.38 8.93
N ALA A 50 16.32 -20.67 10.22
CA ALA A 50 15.44 -21.53 11.00
C ALA A 50 14.02 -20.93 11.14
N LYS A 51 13.89 -19.61 11.29
CA LYS A 51 12.60 -18.96 11.53
C LYS A 51 11.88 -18.52 10.26
N CYS A 52 12.60 -17.93 9.31
CA CYS A 52 12.06 -17.30 8.12
C CYS A 52 12.26 -18.14 6.84
N GLY A 53 13.08 -19.19 6.89
CA GLY A 53 13.37 -20.04 5.72
C GLY A 53 14.41 -19.47 4.74
N PHE A 54 14.88 -18.24 4.97
CA PHE A 54 15.89 -17.54 4.17
C PHE A 54 16.88 -16.78 5.05
N THR A 55 18.00 -16.35 4.47
CA THR A 55 18.88 -15.35 5.08
C THR A 55 18.89 -14.05 4.26
N LEU A 56 19.20 -12.93 4.92
CA LEU A 56 19.38 -11.67 4.20
C LEU A 56 20.60 -11.70 3.25
N ASN A 57 21.58 -12.57 3.53
CA ASN A 57 22.74 -12.76 2.64
C ASN A 57 22.32 -13.46 1.34
N GLU A 58 21.50 -14.52 1.42
CA GLU A 58 20.97 -15.20 0.22
C GLU A 58 20.19 -14.23 -0.68
N ILE A 59 19.34 -13.38 -0.07
CA ILE A 59 18.58 -12.36 -0.80
C ILE A 59 19.53 -11.31 -1.40
N HIS A 60 20.54 -10.87 -0.66
CA HIS A 60 21.51 -9.90 -1.16
C HIS A 60 22.34 -10.44 -2.33
N GLU A 61 22.81 -11.67 -2.24
CA GLU A 61 23.55 -12.37 -3.30
C GLU A 61 22.69 -12.55 -4.54
N CYS A 62 21.42 -12.98 -4.37
CA CYS A 62 20.45 -13.07 -5.47
C CYS A 62 20.34 -11.73 -6.22
N LYS A 63 20.17 -10.62 -5.49
CA LYS A 63 20.06 -9.27 -6.08
C LYS A 63 21.32 -8.87 -6.85
N ILE A 64 22.49 -9.11 -6.27
CA ILE A 64 23.78 -8.83 -6.93
C ILE A 64 23.90 -9.63 -8.22
N MET A 65 23.63 -10.94 -8.17
CA MET A 65 23.72 -11.81 -9.34
C MET A 65 22.75 -11.38 -10.45
N GLY A 66 21.51 -11.06 -10.10
CA GLY A 66 20.51 -10.58 -11.05
C GLY A 66 20.90 -9.25 -11.70
N CYS A 67 21.38 -8.28 -10.91
CA CYS A 67 21.88 -7.01 -11.44
C CYS A 67 23.15 -7.15 -12.31
N ASN A 68 24.04 -8.08 -11.96
CA ASN A 68 25.22 -8.36 -12.78
C ASN A 68 24.82 -8.98 -14.14
N ALA A 69 23.83 -9.88 -14.14
CA ALA A 69 23.27 -10.43 -15.37
C ALA A 69 22.61 -9.33 -16.23
N ALA A 70 21.85 -8.42 -15.60
CA ALA A 70 21.28 -7.25 -16.26
C ALA A 70 22.35 -6.36 -16.91
N THR A 71 23.47 -6.14 -16.23
CA THR A 71 24.61 -5.38 -16.78
C THR A 71 25.13 -5.99 -18.07
N ALA A 72 25.30 -7.31 -18.12
CA ALA A 72 25.74 -8.01 -19.33
C ALA A 72 24.70 -7.92 -20.45
N GLU A 73 23.40 -8.01 -20.13
CA GLU A 73 22.32 -7.91 -21.12
C GLU A 73 22.18 -6.51 -21.70
N CYS A 74 22.24 -5.48 -20.86
CA CYS A 74 22.03 -4.07 -21.25
C CYS A 74 23.26 -3.43 -21.90
N SER A 75 24.43 -4.06 -21.83
CA SER A 75 25.67 -3.62 -22.52
C SER A 75 25.61 -3.79 -24.05
N LYS A 76 24.51 -4.30 -24.61
CA LYS A 76 24.33 -4.50 -26.05
C LYS A 76 24.17 -3.17 -26.79
N PRO A 77 24.65 -3.06 -28.04
CA PRO A 77 24.47 -1.86 -28.86
C PRO A 77 22.98 -1.57 -29.08
N ASN A 78 22.62 -0.28 -29.14
CA ASN A 78 21.26 0.27 -29.34
C ASN A 78 20.30 0.24 -28.15
N VAL A 79 20.79 0.02 -26.93
CA VAL A 79 20.00 0.15 -25.70
C VAL A 79 20.50 1.35 -24.90
N THR A 80 19.60 2.18 -24.36
CA THR A 80 19.99 3.16 -23.34
C THR A 80 20.44 2.39 -22.10
N PHE A 81 21.77 2.24 -21.96
CA PHE A 81 22.39 1.37 -20.97
C PHE A 81 21.84 1.58 -19.56
N SER A 82 21.64 2.84 -19.16
CA SER A 82 21.10 3.19 -17.84
C SER A 82 19.67 2.72 -17.66
N ASP A 83 18.77 2.99 -18.61
CA ASP A 83 17.35 2.66 -18.45
C ASP A 83 17.11 1.17 -18.39
N CYS A 84 17.72 0.43 -19.31
CA CYS A 84 17.67 -1.03 -19.30
C CYS A 84 18.23 -1.61 -18.00
N LEU A 85 19.38 -1.09 -17.53
CA LEU A 85 20.01 -1.60 -16.31
C LEU A 85 19.12 -1.37 -15.08
N PHE A 86 18.56 -0.17 -14.93
CA PHE A 86 17.69 0.16 -13.81
C PHE A 86 16.43 -0.71 -13.78
N ASP A 87 15.77 -0.90 -14.92
CA ASP A 87 14.54 -1.68 -15.00
C ASP A 87 14.81 -3.17 -14.72
N LYS A 88 15.84 -3.74 -15.35
CA LYS A 88 16.22 -5.15 -15.14
C LYS A 88 16.73 -5.42 -13.71
N CYS A 89 17.45 -4.48 -13.11
CA CYS A 89 17.83 -4.58 -11.70
C CYS A 89 16.63 -4.52 -10.76
N HIS A 90 15.63 -3.70 -11.08
CA HIS A 90 14.39 -3.63 -10.32
C HIS A 90 13.61 -4.94 -10.40
N ASP A 91 13.49 -5.54 -11.59
CA ASP A 91 12.86 -6.85 -11.78
C ASP A 91 13.58 -7.95 -10.98
N ALA A 92 14.92 -7.98 -11.06
CA ALA A 92 15.73 -8.92 -10.28
C ALA A 92 15.52 -8.74 -8.79
N ARG A 93 15.38 -7.49 -8.32
CA ARG A 93 15.09 -7.20 -6.92
C ARG A 93 13.74 -7.75 -6.50
N ILE A 94 12.67 -7.48 -7.25
CA ILE A 94 11.32 -7.99 -6.98
C ILE A 94 11.35 -9.51 -6.84
N GLU A 95 12.02 -10.20 -7.75
CA GLU A 95 12.14 -11.66 -7.71
C GLU A 95 12.88 -12.14 -6.45
N CYS A 96 14.03 -11.54 -6.15
CA CYS A 96 14.86 -11.94 -5.02
C CYS A 96 14.25 -11.58 -3.65
N GLU A 97 13.39 -10.56 -3.59
CA GLU A 97 12.71 -10.12 -2.37
C GLU A 97 11.37 -10.84 -2.13
N LYS A 98 10.92 -11.73 -3.04
CA LYS A 98 9.73 -12.58 -2.82
C LYS A 98 9.67 -13.26 -1.44
N PRO A 99 10.75 -13.83 -0.89
CA PRO A 99 10.71 -14.43 0.44
C PRO A 99 10.35 -13.43 1.55
N LEU A 100 10.80 -12.17 1.44
CA LEU A 100 10.41 -11.09 2.37
C LEU A 100 8.95 -10.69 2.15
N ASN A 101 8.55 -10.56 0.89
CA ASN A 101 7.21 -10.09 0.50
C ASN A 101 6.10 -11.06 0.94
N ASN A 102 6.38 -12.35 1.10
CA ASN A 102 5.42 -13.32 1.64
C ASN A 102 4.92 -12.98 3.06
N HIS A 103 5.61 -12.08 3.76
CA HIS A 103 5.24 -11.64 5.11
C HIS A 103 4.68 -10.23 5.17
N LEU A 104 4.50 -9.58 4.02
CA LEU A 104 4.00 -8.21 3.90
C LEU A 104 2.58 -8.19 3.35
N SER A 105 1.83 -7.15 3.70
CA SER A 105 0.54 -6.87 3.04
C SER A 105 0.75 -6.45 1.58
N PRO A 106 -0.25 -6.64 0.69
CA PRO A 106 -0.18 -6.17 -0.69
C PRO A 106 0.18 -4.68 -0.81
N GLU A 107 -0.30 -3.84 0.12
CA GLU A 107 -0.03 -2.41 0.15
C GLU A 107 1.43 -2.10 0.52
N GLU A 108 2.03 -2.83 1.46
CA GLU A 108 3.44 -2.71 1.82
C GLU A 108 4.36 -3.17 0.68
N ILE A 109 3.99 -4.25 -0.03
CA ILE A 109 4.70 -4.69 -1.24
C ILE A 109 4.65 -3.60 -2.30
N CYS A 110 3.46 -3.07 -2.58
CA CYS A 110 3.25 -1.96 -3.52
C CYS A 110 4.13 -0.75 -3.15
N GLU A 111 4.16 -0.35 -1.88
CA GLU A 111 4.95 0.78 -1.41
C GLU A 111 6.45 0.55 -1.60
N GLY A 112 6.96 -0.62 -1.21
CA GLY A 112 8.38 -0.96 -1.35
C GLY A 112 8.86 -0.98 -2.80
N ASP A 113 8.02 -1.45 -3.71
CA ASP A 113 8.28 -1.44 -5.16
C ASP A 113 8.19 -0.03 -5.74
N GLY A 114 7.17 0.73 -5.37
CA GLY A 114 7.01 2.12 -5.78
C GLY A 114 8.16 3.00 -5.32
N PHE A 115 8.63 2.88 -4.08
CA PHE A 115 9.78 3.66 -3.58
C PHE A 115 11.06 3.37 -4.37
N THR A 116 11.24 2.15 -4.82
CA THR A 116 12.43 1.78 -5.59
C THR A 116 12.38 2.29 -7.01
N LYS A 117 11.19 2.28 -7.60
CA LYS A 117 10.97 2.95 -8.89
C LYS A 117 11.26 4.45 -8.78
N VAL A 118 10.76 5.10 -7.72
CA VAL A 118 11.06 6.51 -7.42
C VAL A 118 12.55 6.74 -7.25
N ASP A 119 13.25 5.89 -6.49
CA ASP A 119 14.70 5.96 -6.32
C ASP A 119 15.43 5.94 -7.67
N ASN A 120 15.06 5.01 -8.55
CA ASN A 120 15.65 4.88 -9.87
C ASN A 120 15.35 6.10 -10.75
N GLU A 121 14.10 6.57 -10.79
CA GLU A 121 13.69 7.73 -11.59
C GLU A 121 14.36 9.02 -11.11
N CYS A 122 14.43 9.23 -9.81
CA CYS A 122 15.11 10.39 -9.23
C CYS A 122 16.63 10.30 -9.43
N LEU A 123 17.25 9.11 -9.38
CA LEU A 123 18.67 8.93 -9.71
C LEU A 123 18.95 9.24 -11.19
N LYS A 124 18.08 8.80 -12.10
CA LYS A 124 18.19 9.09 -13.55
C LYS A 124 18.15 10.59 -13.82
N THR A 125 17.30 11.34 -13.12
CA THR A 125 17.01 12.74 -13.46
C THR A 125 17.70 13.79 -12.57
N LYS A 126 18.05 13.45 -11.33
CA LYS A 126 18.54 14.39 -10.31
C LYS A 126 19.87 13.99 -9.65
N SER A 127 20.56 12.96 -10.14
CA SER A 127 21.84 12.49 -9.56
C SER A 127 22.96 13.53 -9.46
N SER A 128 22.87 14.64 -10.21
CA SER A 128 23.84 15.73 -10.16
C SER A 128 23.81 16.56 -8.87
N SER A 129 22.75 16.48 -8.08
CA SER A 129 22.63 17.19 -6.80
C SER A 129 21.94 16.32 -5.76
N LYS A 130 22.61 16.13 -4.63
CA LYS A 130 22.07 15.39 -3.49
C LYS A 130 20.75 15.99 -3.01
N ASP A 131 20.67 17.31 -2.88
CA ASP A 131 19.47 17.99 -2.38
C ASP A 131 18.29 17.83 -3.35
N LEU A 132 18.55 17.92 -4.67
CA LEU A 132 17.51 17.71 -5.67
C LEU A 132 17.07 16.24 -5.74
N LEU A 133 17.98 15.30 -5.53
CA LEU A 133 17.69 13.88 -5.44
C LEU A 133 16.81 13.57 -4.23
N GLU A 134 17.17 14.07 -3.05
CA GLU A 134 16.42 13.88 -1.80
C GLU A 134 15.03 14.52 -1.89
N ALA A 135 14.92 15.74 -2.43
CA ALA A 135 13.63 16.40 -2.64
C ALA A 135 12.74 15.61 -3.61
N CYS A 136 13.30 15.11 -4.72
CA CYS A 136 12.58 14.28 -5.68
C CYS A 136 12.03 13.00 -5.03
N LYS A 137 12.84 12.32 -4.22
CA LYS A 137 12.42 11.11 -3.51
C LYS A 137 11.29 11.40 -2.52
N ALA A 138 11.49 12.41 -1.67
CA ALA A 138 10.53 12.76 -0.62
C ALA A 138 9.13 13.08 -1.18
N GLU A 139 9.07 13.87 -2.26
CA GLU A 139 7.80 14.22 -2.92
C GLU A 139 7.08 12.98 -3.46
N ASN A 140 7.82 12.08 -4.12
CA ASN A 140 7.20 10.94 -4.79
C ASN A 140 6.94 9.75 -3.86
N TYR A 141 7.65 9.62 -2.74
CA TYR A 141 7.32 8.62 -1.71
C TYR A 141 5.94 8.84 -1.12
N VAL A 142 5.58 10.10 -0.82
CA VAL A 142 4.24 10.43 -0.31
C VAL A 142 3.16 10.03 -1.31
N LYS A 143 3.39 10.27 -2.61
CA LYS A 143 2.46 9.86 -3.69
C LYS A 143 2.32 8.35 -3.79
N VAL A 144 3.44 7.60 -3.76
CA VAL A 144 3.42 6.13 -3.79
C VAL A 144 2.60 5.59 -2.62
N ARG A 145 2.84 6.09 -1.40
CA ARG A 145 2.07 5.63 -0.24
C ARG A 145 0.58 5.86 -0.40
N ARG A 146 0.20 7.06 -0.87
CA ARG A 146 -1.19 7.40 -1.17
C ARG A 146 -1.83 6.37 -2.08
N GLU A 147 -1.18 6.10 -3.21
CA GLU A 147 -1.69 5.19 -4.22
C GLU A 147 -1.81 3.76 -3.69
N CYS A 148 -0.76 3.26 -3.04
CA CYS A 148 -0.71 1.88 -2.54
C CYS A 148 -1.72 1.62 -1.41
N PHE A 149 -1.89 2.56 -0.48
CA PHE A 149 -2.80 2.37 0.66
C PHE A 149 -4.21 2.89 0.39
N ALA A 150 -4.49 3.53 -0.75
CA ALA A 150 -5.81 4.08 -1.08
C ALA A 150 -6.97 3.11 -0.80
N PRO A 151 -6.90 1.81 -1.16
CA PRO A 151 -8.00 0.87 -0.89
C PRO A 151 -8.27 0.67 0.60
N VAL A 152 -7.22 0.54 1.42
CA VAL A 152 -7.31 0.39 2.88
C VAL A 152 -7.94 1.64 3.50
N TRP A 153 -7.50 2.82 3.07
CA TRP A 153 -8.01 4.09 3.56
C TRP A 153 -9.47 4.32 3.18
N LYS A 154 -9.84 4.08 1.91
CA LYS A 154 -11.22 4.18 1.45
C LYS A 154 -12.14 3.22 2.20
N LYS A 155 -11.68 2.00 2.50
CA LYS A 155 -12.42 1.04 3.33
C LYS A 155 -12.62 1.55 4.76
N ARG A 156 -11.57 2.09 5.41
CA ARG A 156 -11.70 2.70 6.76
C ARG A 156 -12.71 3.85 6.76
N ILE A 157 -12.65 4.73 5.76
CA ILE A 157 -13.58 5.85 5.59
C ILE A 157 -15.02 5.35 5.41
N HIS A 158 -15.22 4.33 4.57
CA HIS A 158 -16.50 3.68 4.39
C HIS A 158 -17.06 3.17 5.73
N ASP A 159 -16.27 2.40 6.48
CA ASP A 159 -16.71 1.76 7.73
C ASP A 159 -17.00 2.79 8.83
N VAL A 160 -16.15 3.80 8.98
CA VAL A 160 -16.37 4.91 9.93
C VAL A 160 -17.59 5.73 9.52
N GLY A 161 -17.75 6.01 8.23
CA GLY A 161 -18.92 6.71 7.71
C GLY A 161 -20.22 5.97 8.03
N MET A 162 -20.30 4.68 7.72
CA MET A 162 -21.51 3.87 8.02
C MET A 162 -21.90 3.96 9.49
N ASN A 163 -20.92 3.86 10.39
CA ASN A 163 -21.14 3.95 11.84
C ASN A 163 -21.57 5.36 12.28
N ASN A 164 -20.90 6.41 11.80
CA ASN A 164 -21.17 7.79 12.20
C ASN A 164 -22.53 8.29 11.73
N PHE A 165 -22.95 7.94 10.50
CA PHE A 165 -24.20 8.40 9.92
C PHE A 165 -25.35 7.40 10.06
N ASN A 166 -25.09 6.23 10.65
CA ASN A 166 -26.05 5.15 10.87
C ASN A 166 -26.78 4.75 9.56
N VAL A 167 -25.98 4.40 8.55
CA VAL A 167 -26.46 3.98 7.21
C VAL A 167 -25.90 2.61 6.84
N LEU A 168 -26.61 1.88 5.98
CA LEU A 168 -26.24 0.52 5.55
C LEU A 168 -25.17 0.48 4.45
N TYR A 169 -24.94 1.59 3.77
CA TYR A 169 -23.92 1.72 2.73
C TYR A 169 -23.48 3.18 2.62
N MET A 170 -22.28 3.40 2.06
CA MET A 170 -21.83 4.72 1.63
C MET A 170 -21.67 4.76 0.11
N THR A 171 -21.98 5.90 -0.49
CA THR A 171 -21.76 6.11 -1.93
C THR A 171 -20.26 6.21 -2.24
N ASN A 172 -19.85 5.83 -3.44
CA ASN A 172 -18.44 5.95 -3.85
C ASN A 172 -18.01 7.42 -3.91
N GLU A 173 -18.93 8.32 -4.28
CA GLU A 173 -18.70 9.76 -4.32
C GLU A 173 -18.43 10.35 -2.93
N PHE A 174 -19.13 9.88 -1.90
CA PHE A 174 -18.81 10.21 -0.51
C PHE A 174 -17.41 9.74 -0.14
N ILE A 175 -17.09 8.47 -0.43
CA ILE A 175 -15.80 7.86 -0.10
C ILE A 175 -14.66 8.61 -0.78
N ASP A 176 -14.81 8.96 -2.05
CA ASP A 176 -13.80 9.69 -2.82
C ASP A 176 -13.64 11.13 -2.32
N CYS A 177 -14.73 11.83 -2.01
CA CYS A 177 -14.69 13.17 -1.41
C CYS A 177 -13.94 13.14 -0.06
N ALA A 178 -14.33 12.23 0.82
CA ALA A 178 -13.75 12.10 2.14
C ALA A 178 -12.28 11.67 2.03
N TYR A 179 -11.96 10.72 1.15
CA TYR A 179 -10.59 10.28 0.91
C TYR A 179 -9.68 11.41 0.47
N MET A 180 -10.07 12.20 -0.54
CA MET A 180 -9.25 13.30 -1.05
C MET A 180 -8.91 14.32 0.04
N LYS A 181 -9.92 14.75 0.81
CA LYS A 181 -9.75 15.77 1.86
C LYS A 181 -9.09 15.23 3.13
N CYS A 182 -9.39 13.99 3.51
CA CYS A 182 -8.78 13.35 4.67
C CYS A 182 -7.29 13.12 4.47
N PHE A 183 -6.93 12.67 3.26
CA PHE A 183 -5.59 12.23 2.98
C PHE A 183 -4.61 13.40 2.86
N GLU A 184 -5.07 14.61 2.53
CA GLU A 184 -4.23 15.83 2.55
C GLU A 184 -3.57 16.06 3.93
N ASN A 185 -4.31 15.89 5.02
CA ASN A 185 -3.76 16.04 6.37
C ASN A 185 -2.76 14.92 6.72
N THR A 186 -3.05 13.69 6.29
CA THR A 186 -2.13 12.56 6.47
C THR A 186 -0.86 12.77 5.66
N GLU A 187 -0.95 13.23 4.40
CA GLU A 187 0.20 13.57 3.54
C GLU A 187 1.10 14.60 4.21
N GLU A 188 0.54 15.69 4.72
CA GLU A 188 1.31 16.73 5.41
C GLU A 188 2.02 16.16 6.64
N CYS A 189 1.33 15.33 7.43
CA CYS A 189 1.87 14.72 8.63
C CYS A 189 3.02 13.73 8.33
N ILE A 190 2.87 12.87 7.32
CA ILE A 190 3.88 11.87 6.94
C ILE A 190 5.01 12.46 6.09
N LYS A 191 4.85 13.66 5.53
CA LYS A 191 5.84 14.28 4.63
C LYS A 191 7.22 14.36 5.27
N LYS A 192 7.30 14.84 6.50
CA LYS A 192 8.57 14.94 7.25
C LYS A 192 9.24 13.59 7.43
N HIS A 193 8.46 12.53 7.67
CA HIS A 193 9.00 11.17 7.78
C HIS A 193 9.60 10.71 6.44
N HIS A 194 8.91 10.93 5.33
CA HIS A 194 9.42 10.57 4.00
C HIS A 194 10.61 11.42 3.56
N GLU A 195 10.69 12.70 3.95
CA GLU A 195 11.86 13.55 3.75
C GLU A 195 13.10 13.00 4.47
N GLU A 196 12.94 12.56 5.71
CA GLU A 196 14.04 11.97 6.47
C GLU A 196 14.39 10.57 5.95
N MET A 197 13.40 9.79 5.53
CA MET A 197 13.63 8.50 4.87
C MET A 197 14.38 8.67 3.54
N ALA A 198 14.07 9.69 2.75
CA ALA A 198 14.76 9.99 1.49
C ALA A 198 16.25 10.29 1.71
N LYS A 199 16.60 10.95 2.83
CA LYS A 199 17.99 11.21 3.23
C LYS A 199 18.72 9.95 3.69
N ASN A 200 18.05 9.09 4.47
CA ASN A 200 18.68 7.90 5.04
C ASN A 200 17.69 6.74 5.29
N PRO A 201 17.34 5.94 4.25
CA PRO A 201 16.31 4.92 4.37
C PRO A 201 16.71 3.78 5.35
N ARG A 202 18.02 3.56 5.54
CA ARG A 202 18.55 2.50 6.44
C ARG A 202 18.34 2.79 7.92
N ILE A 203 18.11 4.04 8.31
CA ILE A 203 17.81 4.39 9.71
C ILE A 203 16.33 4.15 10.03
N TYR A 204 15.47 4.25 9.02
CA TYR A 204 14.02 4.16 9.19
C TYR A 204 13.45 2.77 8.97
N THR A 205 14.27 1.82 8.55
CA THR A 205 13.89 0.43 8.32
C THR A 205 14.84 -0.53 9.02
N GLU A 206 14.30 -1.53 9.70
CA GLU A 206 15.07 -2.63 10.28
C GLU A 206 14.47 -3.98 9.91
N PHE A 207 15.31 -5.01 9.86
CA PHE A 207 14.79 -6.35 9.70
C PHE A 207 14.22 -6.83 11.04
N SER A 208 12.92 -7.13 11.06
CA SER A 208 12.28 -7.77 12.20
C SER A 208 12.28 -9.28 11.99
N LEU A 209 12.95 -9.99 12.90
CA LEU A 209 12.90 -11.44 12.96
C LEU A 209 11.50 -11.96 13.33
N GLU A 210 10.67 -11.15 13.99
CA GLU A 210 9.27 -11.49 14.28
C GLU A 210 8.42 -11.52 13.02
N HIS A 211 8.59 -10.52 12.16
CA HIS A 211 7.80 -10.38 10.94
C HIS A 211 8.48 -10.99 9.72
N CYS A 212 9.73 -11.46 9.82
CA CYS A 212 10.53 -11.94 8.69
C CYS A 212 10.54 -10.94 7.51
N ALA A 213 10.56 -9.65 7.82
CA ALA A 213 10.50 -8.57 6.84
C ALA A 213 11.22 -7.32 7.35
N TYR A 214 11.51 -6.38 6.44
CA TYR A 214 11.92 -5.04 6.83
C TYR A 214 10.70 -4.26 7.30
N VAL A 215 10.75 -3.76 8.53
CA VAL A 215 9.71 -2.95 9.16
C VAL A 215 10.22 -1.56 9.43
N SER A 216 9.31 -0.59 9.50
CA SER A 216 9.69 0.77 9.86
C SER A 216 9.77 0.94 11.38
N ASN A 217 10.89 1.50 11.85
CA ASN A 217 11.19 1.62 13.29
C ASN A 217 10.52 2.85 13.93
N VAL A 218 10.27 3.88 13.12
CA VAL A 218 9.83 5.20 13.56
C VAL A 218 8.71 5.71 12.65
N TYR A 219 7.83 4.80 12.23
CA TYR A 219 6.69 5.19 11.42
C TYR A 219 5.69 6.00 12.25
N PRO A 220 5.28 7.20 11.81
CA PRO A 220 4.38 8.05 12.57
C PRO A 220 2.94 7.53 12.45
N ARG A 221 2.62 6.44 13.16
CA ARG A 221 1.29 5.80 13.15
C ARG A 221 0.16 6.76 13.52
N ASP A 222 0.46 7.77 14.33
CA ASP A 222 -0.51 8.82 14.71
C ASP A 222 -1.01 9.61 13.49
N CYS A 223 -0.18 9.78 12.45
CA CYS A 223 -0.58 10.38 11.18
C CYS A 223 -1.61 9.53 10.41
N GLU A 224 -1.69 8.24 10.70
CA GLU A 224 -2.59 7.30 10.03
C GLU A 224 -3.98 7.21 10.66
N THR A 225 -4.20 7.94 11.75
CA THR A 225 -5.49 7.97 12.42
C THR A 225 -6.33 9.08 11.78
N PRO A 226 -7.41 8.76 11.04
CA PRO A 226 -8.21 9.78 10.39
C PRO A 226 -9.01 10.55 11.46
N ASN A 227 -8.48 11.68 11.92
CA ASN A 227 -9.28 12.66 12.63
C ASN A 227 -10.07 13.48 11.58
N CYS A 228 -10.96 12.78 10.89
CA CYS A 228 -11.61 13.20 9.65
C CYS A 228 -13.08 13.55 9.81
N THR A 229 -13.59 13.59 11.04
CA THR A 229 -15.02 13.66 11.32
C THR A 229 -15.68 14.84 10.62
N THR A 230 -15.09 16.04 10.71
CA THR A 230 -15.59 17.25 10.03
C THR A 230 -15.63 17.08 8.51
N THR A 231 -14.56 16.54 7.92
CA THR A 231 -14.46 16.28 6.48
C THR A 231 -15.52 15.28 6.01
N MET A 232 -15.76 14.23 6.79
CA MET A 232 -16.81 13.25 6.51
C MET A 232 -18.19 13.89 6.59
N GLU A 233 -18.47 14.73 7.57
CA GLU A 233 -19.76 15.46 7.66
C GLU A 233 -20.00 16.36 6.43
N GLU A 234 -18.99 17.11 5.99
CA GLU A 234 -19.07 17.92 4.77
C GLU A 234 -19.35 17.07 3.53
N CYS A 235 -18.61 15.98 3.35
CA CYS A 235 -18.79 15.10 2.20
C CYS A 235 -20.15 14.37 2.23
N TYR A 236 -20.65 14.03 3.41
CA TYR A 236 -21.99 13.44 3.56
C TYR A 236 -23.09 14.46 3.23
N GLY A 237 -22.89 15.74 3.54
CA GLY A 237 -23.81 16.81 3.13
C GLY A 237 -23.93 16.96 1.60
N LEU A 238 -22.83 16.75 0.87
CA LEU A 238 -22.78 16.81 -0.59
C LEU A 238 -23.30 15.52 -1.26
N TYR A 239 -22.97 14.38 -0.68
CA TYR A 239 -23.29 13.05 -1.21
C TYR A 239 -24.02 12.21 -0.15
N PRO A 240 -25.22 12.64 0.28
CA PRO A 240 -25.96 11.94 1.32
C PRO A 240 -26.41 10.58 0.81
N THR A 241 -26.34 9.59 1.68
CA THR A 241 -26.94 8.29 1.38
C THR A 241 -28.44 8.37 1.66
N PRO A 242 -29.32 8.01 0.70
CA PRO A 242 -30.75 7.95 0.98
C PRO A 242 -31.02 6.95 2.11
N LYS A 243 -31.72 7.38 3.16
CA LYS A 243 -32.01 6.59 4.39
C LYS A 243 -32.89 5.35 4.18
N SER A 244 -33.10 4.89 2.96
CA SER A 244 -34.04 3.82 2.66
C SER A 244 -33.71 3.17 1.31
N MET A 245 -32.85 2.16 1.33
CA MET A 245 -33.21 0.95 0.61
C MET A 245 -34.17 0.19 1.51
N ILE A 246 -35.47 0.29 1.24
CA ILE A 246 -36.39 -0.76 1.67
C ILE A 246 -35.71 -2.07 1.23
N PRO A 247 -35.36 -2.98 2.14
CA PRO A 247 -34.65 -4.19 1.76
C PRO A 247 -35.52 -4.86 0.69
N ILE A 248 -34.93 -5.21 -0.46
CA ILE A 248 -35.65 -5.84 -1.58
C ILE A 248 -36.44 -7.08 -1.10
N PHE A 249 -35.99 -7.69 0.01
CA PHE A 249 -36.70 -8.73 0.76
C PHE A 249 -38.11 -8.35 1.27
N ALA A 250 -38.37 -7.10 1.64
CA ALA A 250 -39.70 -6.65 2.06
C ALA A 250 -40.66 -6.55 0.86
N VAL A 251 -40.18 -6.10 -0.30
CA VAL A 251 -40.98 -6.06 -1.54
C VAL A 251 -41.21 -7.48 -2.09
N ALA A 252 -40.19 -8.33 -2.04
CA ALA A 252 -40.30 -9.74 -2.40
C ALA A 252 -41.24 -10.52 -1.45
N GLY A 253 -41.22 -10.22 -0.15
CA GLY A 253 -42.12 -10.82 0.83
C GLY A 253 -43.59 -10.47 0.61
N VAL A 254 -43.89 -9.21 0.30
CA VAL A 254 -45.25 -8.76 -0.02
C VAL A 254 -45.74 -9.35 -1.35
N ALA A 255 -44.87 -9.40 -2.37
CA ALA A 255 -45.19 -10.06 -3.64
C ALA A 255 -45.41 -11.57 -3.47
N GLY A 256 -44.59 -12.24 -2.65
CA GLY A 256 -44.75 -13.66 -2.32
C GLY A 256 -46.07 -13.96 -1.60
N LEU A 257 -46.46 -13.13 -0.62
CA LEU A 257 -47.75 -13.25 0.07
C LEU A 257 -48.94 -13.03 -0.87
N LEU A 258 -48.84 -12.08 -1.81
CA LEU A 258 -49.87 -11.86 -2.84
C LEU A 258 -50.03 -13.06 -3.77
N VAL A 259 -48.92 -13.67 -4.21
CA VAL A 259 -48.96 -14.89 -5.07
C VAL A 259 -49.58 -16.07 -4.32
N ILE A 260 -49.21 -16.28 -3.04
CA ILE A 260 -49.80 -17.33 -2.21
C ILE A 260 -51.31 -17.09 -2.02
N GLY A 261 -51.72 -15.85 -1.73
CA GLY A 261 -53.13 -15.48 -1.60
C GLY A 261 -53.94 -15.72 -2.87
N LEU A 262 -53.39 -15.35 -4.04
CA LEU A 262 -54.03 -15.60 -5.34
C LEU A 262 -54.14 -17.10 -5.65
N THR A 263 -53.14 -17.89 -5.28
CA THR A 263 -53.13 -19.35 -5.47
C THR A 263 -54.20 -20.03 -4.61
N ILE A 264 -54.32 -19.64 -3.35
CA ILE A 264 -55.38 -20.14 -2.45
C ILE A 264 -56.77 -19.75 -2.98
N PHE A 265 -56.95 -18.49 -3.40
CA PHE A 265 -58.22 -18.00 -3.93
C PHE A 265 -58.66 -18.75 -5.20
N THR A 266 -57.73 -19.01 -6.12
CA THR A 266 -57.99 -19.76 -7.35
C THR A 266 -58.33 -21.23 -7.08
N ILE A 267 -57.62 -21.89 -6.16
CA ILE A 267 -57.93 -23.27 -5.73
C ILE A 267 -59.35 -23.34 -5.12
N LEU A 268 -59.70 -22.40 -4.23
CA LEU A 268 -61.05 -22.34 -3.63
C LEU A 268 -62.14 -22.11 -4.69
N LYS A 269 -61.90 -21.23 -5.67
CA LYS A 269 -62.83 -20.98 -6.78
C LYS A 269 -63.01 -22.20 -7.70
N LEU A 270 -61.94 -22.97 -7.93
CA LEU A 270 -61.99 -24.21 -8.72
C LEU A 270 -62.71 -25.34 -7.97
N ARG A 271 -62.53 -25.45 -6.65
CA ARG A 271 -63.30 -26.39 -5.80
C ARG A 271 -64.79 -26.09 -5.85
N ARG A 272 -65.17 -24.82 -5.66
CA ARG A 272 -66.58 -24.39 -5.69
C ARG A 272 -67.29 -24.73 -7.00
N ARG A 273 -66.60 -24.59 -8.15
CA ARG A 273 -67.15 -25.00 -9.46
C ARG A 273 -67.26 -26.51 -9.65
N LYS A 274 -66.41 -27.31 -8.99
CA LYS A 274 -66.54 -28.77 -9.00
C LYS A 274 -67.74 -29.24 -8.18
N ASP A 275 -68.01 -28.56 -7.07
CA ASP A 275 -69.15 -28.87 -6.21
C ASP A 275 -70.49 -28.44 -6.84
N GLU A 276 -70.49 -27.39 -7.68
CA GLU A 276 -71.65 -26.95 -8.46
C GLU A 276 -71.82 -27.69 -9.81
N GLY A 277 -70.87 -28.58 -10.18
CA GLY A 277 -70.82 -29.26 -11.48
C GLY A 277 -71.17 -30.75 -11.47
N PHE A 278 -71.69 -31.30 -10.36
CA PHE A 278 -72.07 -32.71 -10.27
C PHE A 278 -73.56 -32.91 -10.59
N VAL A 279 -73.91 -32.96 -11.88
CA VAL A 279 -75.13 -33.64 -12.34
C VAL A 279 -74.71 -35.07 -12.71
N PRO A 280 -75.12 -36.10 -11.94
CA PRO A 280 -74.87 -37.47 -12.36
C PRO A 280 -75.75 -37.77 -13.58
N VAL A 281 -75.13 -37.91 -14.75
CA VAL A 281 -75.78 -38.52 -15.90
C VAL A 281 -75.94 -40.00 -15.60
N ALA A 282 -77.19 -40.41 -15.35
CA ALA A 282 -77.59 -41.80 -15.22
C ALA A 282 -77.15 -42.59 -16.47
N LYS A 283 -76.44 -43.70 -16.26
CA LYS A 283 -76.27 -44.74 -17.26
C LYS A 283 -77.27 -45.85 -16.96
N CYS A 284 -78.13 -46.08 -17.96
CA CYS A 284 -79.03 -47.19 -18.26
C CYS A 284 -79.45 -48.12 -17.13
#